data_AF-A0A1S8WI34-F1
#
_entry.id   AF-A0A1S8WI34-F1
#
_cell.length_a   1.000
_cell.length_b   1.000
_cell.length_c   1.000
_cell.angle_alpha   90.00
_cell.angle_beta   90.00
_cell.angle_gamma   90.00
#
_symmetry.space_group_name_H-M   'P 1'
#
loop_
_entity.id
_entity.type
_entity.pdbx_description
1 polymer ?
#
loop_
_entity_poly.entity_id
_entity_poly.type
_entity_poly.pdbx_seq_one_letter_code
_entity_poly.pdbx_strand_id
1 'polypeptide(L)'
;MAAGNLLLDRCGIHYGPTYTSKYVQTDYRDSEAQTDPYSPPYVVNVGETPEVLTLATLGYKRGLPAGIHDVDMIERARERHQIEASLEPYSQIASSTRKVEKRRKILREMELREWYYREKEVEA
;
A
#
# COMPACT_ATOMS: atom_id res chain seq x y z
N MET A 1 66.06 37.95 24.74
CA MET A 1 65.91 38.59 26.06
C MET A 1 64.61 38.06 26.62
N ALA A 2 64.62 37.12 27.58
CA ALA A 2 64.66 37.40 29.03
C ALA A 2 63.61 38.46 29.40
N ALA A 3 62.67 38.28 30.32
CA ALA A 3 62.40 37.33 31.38
C ALA A 3 60.86 37.42 31.60
N GLY A 4 60.16 36.58 32.35
CA GLY A 4 60.48 36.10 33.66
C GLY A 4 59.15 35.75 34.34
N ASN A 5 59.17 34.64 35.06
CA ASN A 5 58.15 34.16 35.97
C ASN A 5 57.54 35.27 36.81
N LEU A 6 56.24 35.16 37.10
CA LEU A 6 55.77 35.25 38.47
C LEU A 6 54.70 34.18 38.70
N LEU A 7 55.10 33.18 39.46
CA LEU A 7 54.26 32.36 40.32
C LEU A 7 53.32 33.22 41.15
N LEU A 8 52.24 32.57 41.62
CA LEU A 8 51.41 32.77 42.81
C LEU A 8 49.96 32.53 42.35
N ASP A 9 49.15 31.65 42.94
CA ASP A 9 49.26 30.90 44.17
C ASP A 9 48.36 29.67 44.12
N ARG A 10 48.83 28.63 44.82
CA ARG A 10 48.09 27.78 45.76
C ARG A 10 46.55 27.87 45.70
N CYS A 11 45.92 26.71 45.52
CA CYS A 11 45.06 26.07 46.53
C CYS A 11 43.97 25.24 45.83
N GLY A 12 43.70 24.05 46.35
CA GLY A 12 42.44 23.35 46.12
C GLY A 12 42.56 22.07 45.31
N ILE A 13 42.80 20.95 46.00
CA ILE A 13 42.36 19.65 45.51
C ILE A 13 40.83 19.72 45.42
N HIS A 14 40.28 19.76 44.22
CA HIS A 14 38.85 19.62 43.99
C HIS A 14 38.55 18.15 43.69
N TYR A 15 38.13 17.40 44.72
CA TYR A 15 37.44 16.12 44.54
C TYR A 15 36.02 16.40 44.02
N GLY A 16 35.90 16.73 42.74
CA GLY A 16 34.61 16.69 42.04
C GLY A 16 34.19 15.23 41.81
N PRO A 17 32.89 14.90 41.73
CA PRO A 17 32.47 13.55 41.42
C PRO A 17 33.04 13.16 40.04
N THR A 18 33.98 12.22 40.04
CA THR A 18 34.49 11.62 38.81
C THR A 18 33.39 10.72 38.26
N TYR A 19 32.68 11.19 37.23
CA TYR A 19 31.76 10.36 36.49
C TYR A 19 32.58 9.41 35.62
N THR A 20 32.63 8.14 36.01
CA THR A 20 33.16 7.07 35.16
C THR A 20 32.00 6.45 34.40
N SER A 21 31.98 6.60 33.08
CA SER A 21 31.06 5.83 32.24
C SER A 21 31.45 4.35 32.32
N LYS A 22 30.49 3.50 32.66
CA LYS A 22 30.65 2.05 32.59
C LYS A 22 29.75 1.53 31.49
N TYR A 23 30.33 0.81 30.55
CA TYR A 23 29.60 0.08 29.52
C TYR A 23 29.45 -1.36 30.03
N VAL A 24 28.22 -1.85 30.10
CA VAL A 24 27.92 -3.27 30.36
C VAL A 24 27.49 -3.86 29.03
N GLN A 25 28.21 -4.86 28.56
CA GLN A 25 27.85 -5.67 27.40
C GLN A 25 27.39 -7.02 27.93
N THR A 26 26.18 -7.45 27.60
CA THR A 26 25.71 -8.80 27.94
C THR A 26 26.47 -9.80 27.07
N ASP A 27 27.06 -10.83 27.69
CA ASP A 27 27.78 -11.91 26.97
C ASP A 27 26.88 -12.68 26.00
N TYR A 28 25.58 -12.68 26.27
CA TYR A 28 24.58 -13.32 25.45
C TYR A 28 23.78 -12.26 24.69
N ARG A 29 23.71 -12.45 23.37
CA ARG A 29 22.74 -11.75 22.53
C ARG A 29 21.42 -12.50 22.65
N ASP A 30 20.34 -11.78 22.93
CA ASP A 30 18.97 -12.32 22.90
C ASP A 30 18.58 -12.60 21.44
N SER A 31 19.17 -13.66 20.89
CA SER A 31 19.02 -14.09 19.49
C SER A 31 17.70 -14.82 19.28
N GLU A 32 17.07 -15.24 20.38
CA GLU A 32 15.81 -15.97 20.44
C GLU A 32 14.59 -15.04 20.36
N ALA A 33 14.75 -13.75 20.62
CA ALA A 33 13.73 -12.72 20.38
C ALA A 33 13.70 -12.18 18.94
N GLN A 34 14.61 -12.64 18.06
CA GLN A 34 14.73 -12.14 16.69
C GLN A 34 13.83 -12.94 15.75
N THR A 35 12.62 -12.46 15.50
CA THR A 35 11.74 -12.99 14.46
C THR A 35 12.23 -12.60 13.07
N ASP A 36 12.01 -13.49 12.10
CA ASP A 36 12.16 -13.12 10.70
C ASP A 36 11.23 -11.93 10.40
N PRO A 37 11.71 -10.89 9.70
CA PRO A 37 10.87 -9.80 9.27
C PRO A 37 9.66 -10.36 8.51
N TYR A 38 8.47 -9.88 8.86
CA TYR A 38 7.25 -10.28 8.17
C TYR A 38 7.41 -10.09 6.65
N SER A 39 7.22 -11.17 5.90
CA SER A 39 7.11 -11.13 4.45
C SER A 39 5.64 -11.36 4.07
N PRO A 40 5.03 -10.46 3.27
CA PRO A 40 3.67 -10.65 2.84
C PRO A 40 3.56 -11.90 1.95
N PRO A 41 2.41 -12.59 1.96
CA PRO A 41 2.22 -13.80 1.16
C PRO A 41 2.23 -13.54 -0.36
N TYR A 42 2.09 -12.29 -0.79
CA TYR A 42 2.17 -11.86 -2.18
C TYR A 42 2.62 -10.39 -2.29
N VAL A 43 3.12 -10.02 -3.47
CA VAL A 43 3.49 -8.63 -3.81
C VAL A 43 2.73 -8.24 -5.08
N VAL A 44 2.19 -7.03 -5.11
CA VAL A 44 1.45 -6.48 -6.26
C VAL A 44 2.16 -5.21 -6.72
N ASN A 45 2.27 -5.02 -8.03
CA ASN A 45 2.86 -3.81 -8.59
C ASN A 45 1.97 -2.59 -8.30
N VAL A 46 2.59 -1.43 -8.15
CA VAL A 46 1.85 -0.18 -7.97
C VAL A 46 0.99 0.10 -9.21
N GLY A 47 -0.33 0.22 -9.00
CA GLY A 47 -1.30 0.45 -10.08
C GLY A 47 -1.90 -0.83 -10.68
N GLU A 48 -1.47 -2.01 -10.22
CA GLU A 48 -2.05 -3.28 -10.64
C GLU A 48 -3.11 -3.75 -9.61
N THR A 49 -4.25 -4.22 -10.11
CA THR A 49 -5.32 -4.81 -9.29
C THR A 49 -5.64 -6.20 -9.82
N PRO A 50 -4.94 -7.25 -9.36
CA PRO A 50 -5.15 -8.60 -9.87
C PRO A 50 -6.55 -9.10 -9.49
N GLU A 51 -7.23 -9.71 -10.46
CA GLU A 51 -8.61 -10.20 -10.33
C GLU A 51 -8.78 -11.17 -9.15
N VAL A 52 -7.80 -12.04 -8.91
CA VAL A 52 -7.88 -13.01 -7.79
C VAL A 52 -8.03 -12.30 -6.43
N LEU A 53 -7.44 -11.12 -6.26
CA LEU A 53 -7.57 -10.36 -5.01
C LEU A 53 -8.92 -9.65 -4.89
N THR A 54 -9.64 -9.41 -5.98
CA THR A 54 -11.00 -8.85 -5.93
C THR A 54 -12.03 -9.89 -5.53
N LEU A 55 -11.72 -11.18 -5.70
CA LEU A 55 -12.56 -12.33 -5.31
C LEU A 55 -12.36 -12.78 -3.85
N ALA A 56 -11.72 -11.98 -2.99
CA ALA A 56 -11.39 -12.36 -1.62
C ALA A 56 -12.61 -12.73 -0.74
N THR A 57 -13.82 -12.34 -1.14
CA THR A 57 -15.07 -12.74 -0.48
C THR A 57 -15.44 -14.20 -0.74
N LEU A 58 -14.98 -14.79 -1.86
CA LEU A 58 -15.24 -16.16 -2.25
C LEU A 58 -14.13 -17.07 -1.72
N GLY A 59 -14.46 -17.82 -0.66
CA GLY A 59 -13.60 -18.81 -0.04
C GLY A 59 -14.25 -20.19 0.05
N TYR A 60 -13.45 -21.23 0.28
CA TYR A 60 -13.97 -22.57 0.56
C TYR A 60 -14.92 -22.52 1.77
N LYS A 61 -16.14 -23.06 1.60
CA LYS A 61 -17.25 -22.96 2.59
C LYS A 61 -17.70 -21.53 2.92
N ARG A 62 -17.31 -20.55 2.09
CA ARG A 62 -17.66 -19.14 2.20
C ARG A 62 -17.93 -18.59 0.79
N GLY A 63 -18.96 -19.12 0.13
CA GLY A 63 -19.33 -18.74 -1.24
C GLY A 63 -18.80 -19.66 -2.34
N LEU A 64 -17.86 -20.59 -2.05
CA LEU A 64 -17.47 -21.64 -3.00
C LEU A 64 -18.12 -23.00 -2.68
N PRO A 65 -18.58 -23.78 -3.68
CA PRO A 65 -18.54 -23.47 -5.12
C PRO A 65 -19.46 -22.31 -5.51
N ALA A 66 -18.97 -21.45 -6.41
CA ALA A 66 -19.67 -20.24 -6.83
C ALA A 66 -21.02 -20.59 -7.48
N GLY A 67 -22.07 -19.85 -7.11
CA GLY A 67 -23.36 -19.95 -7.75
C GLY A 67 -23.38 -19.26 -9.12
N ILE A 68 -24.48 -19.43 -9.87
CA ILE A 68 -24.66 -18.77 -11.18
C ILE A 68 -24.57 -17.24 -11.02
N HIS A 69 -25.18 -16.70 -9.97
CA HIS A 69 -25.14 -15.27 -9.68
C HIS A 69 -23.71 -14.75 -9.45
N ASP A 70 -22.90 -15.48 -8.68
CA ASP A 70 -21.50 -15.11 -8.42
C ASP A 70 -20.68 -15.13 -9.71
N VAL A 71 -20.88 -16.15 -10.55
CA VAL A 71 -20.23 -16.25 -11.86
C VAL A 71 -20.63 -15.08 -12.76
N ASP A 72 -21.92 -14.75 -12.81
CA ASP A 72 -22.42 -13.61 -13.60
C ASP A 72 -21.86 -12.28 -13.10
N MET A 73 -21.70 -12.09 -11.80
CA MET A 73 -21.02 -10.91 -11.23
C MET A 73 -19.55 -10.82 -11.68
N ILE A 74 -18.83 -11.95 -11.66
CA ILE A 74 -17.42 -12.02 -12.08
C ILE A 74 -17.29 -11.70 -13.58
N GLU A 75 -18.14 -12.29 -14.42
CA GLU A 75 -18.11 -12.04 -15.86
C GLU A 75 -18.46 -10.58 -16.19
N ARG A 76 -19.45 -9.97 -15.53
CA ARG A 76 -19.74 -8.54 -15.64
C ARG A 76 -18.53 -7.67 -15.27
N ALA A 77 -17.84 -8.00 -14.19
CA ALA A 77 -16.63 -7.29 -13.77
C ALA A 77 -15.51 -7.42 -14.83
N ARG A 78 -15.32 -8.61 -15.42
CA ARG A 78 -14.36 -8.83 -16.52
C ARG A 78 -14.69 -8.02 -17.75
N GLU A 79 -15.95 -7.99 -18.18
CA GLU A 79 -16.41 -7.18 -19.30
C GLU A 79 -16.11 -5.70 -19.06
N ARG A 80 -16.42 -5.20 -17.87
CA ARG A 80 -16.12 -3.82 -17.47
C ARG A 80 -14.62 -3.53 -17.57
N HIS A 81 -13.77 -4.40 -17.02
CA HIS A 81 -12.32 -4.25 -17.09
C HIS A 81 -11.81 -4.25 -18.54
N GLN A 82 -12.32 -5.13 -19.40
CA GLN A 82 -11.95 -5.16 -20.82
C GLN A 82 -12.33 -3.85 -21.54
N ILE A 83 -13.53 -3.33 -21.25
CA ILE A 83 -13.97 -2.04 -21.78
C ILE A 83 -13.04 -0.93 -21.29
N GLU A 84 -12.81 -0.82 -19.98
CA GLU A 84 -11.95 0.21 -19.39
C GLU A 84 -10.51 0.15 -19.93
N ALA A 85 -9.96 -1.05 -20.10
CA ALA A 85 -8.62 -1.27 -20.68
C ALA A 85 -8.56 -0.88 -22.17
N SER A 86 -9.66 -1.02 -22.91
CA SER A 86 -9.72 -0.63 -24.33
C SER A 86 -9.79 0.89 -24.55
N LEU A 87 -10.09 1.67 -23.50
CA LEU A 87 -10.23 3.11 -23.61
C LEU A 87 -8.87 3.82 -23.57
N GLU A 88 -8.61 4.69 -24.56
CA GLU A 88 -7.43 5.58 -24.57
C GLU A 88 -7.36 6.43 -23.28
N PRO A 89 -6.18 6.63 -22.67
CA PRO A 89 -6.01 7.47 -21.49
C PRO A 89 -6.58 8.88 -21.70
N TYR A 90 -7.26 9.42 -20.69
CA TYR A 90 -7.96 10.69 -20.84
C TYR A 90 -7.03 11.85 -21.25
N SER A 91 -5.79 11.86 -20.71
CA SER A 91 -4.76 12.85 -21.04
C SER A 91 -4.42 12.93 -22.54
N GLN A 92 -4.56 11.82 -23.28
CA GLN A 92 -4.24 11.75 -24.71
C GLN A 92 -5.40 12.21 -25.59
N ILE A 93 -6.62 12.17 -25.07
CA ILE A 93 -7.84 12.49 -25.84
C ILE A 93 -8.47 13.84 -25.47
N ALA A 94 -8.04 14.45 -24.36
CA ALA A 94 -8.67 15.65 -23.79
C ALA A 94 -8.76 16.83 -24.77
N SER A 95 -7.82 16.95 -25.70
CA SER A 95 -7.82 18.00 -26.73
C SER A 95 -8.85 17.79 -27.84
N SER A 96 -9.35 16.58 -28.04
CA SER A 96 -10.26 16.23 -29.13
C SER A 96 -11.68 15.99 -28.63
N THR A 97 -12.58 16.95 -28.87
CA THR A 97 -14.00 16.85 -28.49
C THR A 97 -14.66 15.57 -28.97
N ARG A 98 -14.40 15.15 -30.23
CA ARG A 98 -14.98 13.92 -30.80
C ARG A 98 -14.56 12.66 -30.04
N LYS A 99 -13.28 12.55 -29.65
CA LYS A 99 -12.79 11.39 -28.89
C LYS A 99 -13.38 11.35 -27.48
N VAL A 100 -13.46 12.52 -26.83
CA VAL A 100 -14.09 12.67 -25.51
C VAL A 100 -15.56 12.28 -25.56
N GLU A 101 -16.31 12.72 -26.57
CA GLU A 101 -17.71 12.34 -26.75
C GLU A 101 -17.89 10.85 -26.99
N LYS A 102 -17.02 10.23 -27.80
CA LYS A 102 -17.02 8.78 -28.02
C LYS A 102 -16.79 8.02 -26.71
N ARG A 103 -15.79 8.42 -25.92
CA ARG A 103 -15.52 7.83 -24.59
C ARG A 103 -16.74 7.96 -23.68
N ARG A 104 -17.35 9.14 -23.62
CA ARG A 104 -18.55 9.42 -22.81
C ARG A 104 -19.73 8.54 -23.22
N LYS A 105 -19.92 8.30 -24.53
CA LYS A 105 -20.98 7.41 -25.03
C LYS A 105 -20.77 5.98 -24.56
N ILE A 106 -19.56 5.44 -24.72
CA ILE A 106 -19.20 4.08 -24.29
C ILE A 106 -19.45 3.91 -22.78
N LEU A 107 -18.97 4.85 -21.97
CA LEU A 107 -19.16 4.79 -20.52
C LEU A 107 -20.64 4.87 -20.11
N ARG A 108 -21.44 5.72 -20.76
CA ARG A 108 -22.89 5.80 -20.49
C ARG A 108 -23.62 4.51 -20.83
N GLU A 109 -23.32 3.90 -21.97
CA GLU A 109 -23.94 2.64 -22.37
C GLU A 109 -23.61 1.52 -21.38
N MET A 110 -22.37 1.48 -20.88
CA MET A 110 -21.94 0.55 -19.83
C MET A 110 -22.67 0.80 -18.51
N GLU A 111 -22.79 2.05 -18.06
CA GLU A 111 -23.53 2.42 -16.83
C GLU A 111 -25.01 2.04 -16.91
N LEU A 112 -25.67 2.29 -18.06
CA LEU A 112 -27.06 1.91 -18.27
C LEU A 112 -27.27 0.40 -18.21
N ARG A 113 -26.33 -0.38 -18.76
CA ARG A 113 -26.37 -1.84 -18.68
C ARG A 113 -26.24 -2.33 -17.24
N GLU A 114 -25.29 -1.76 -16.49
CA GLU A 114 -25.13 -2.04 -15.06
C GLU A 114 -26.37 -1.68 -14.25
N TRP A 115 -26.97 -0.52 -14.54
CA TRP A 115 -28.18 -0.07 -13.88
C TRP A 115 -29.35 -1.03 -14.11
N TYR A 116 -29.52 -1.51 -15.34
CA TYR A 116 -30.54 -2.52 -15.68
C TYR A 116 -30.40 -3.81 -14.87
N TYR A 117 -29.17 -4.30 -14.66
CA TYR A 117 -28.96 -5.48 -13.82
C TYR A 117 -29.31 -5.23 -12.36
N ARG A 118 -28.96 -4.06 -11.81
CA ARG A 118 -29.33 -3.69 -10.43
C ARG A 118 -30.83 -3.52 -10.27
N GLU A 119 -31.51 -2.94 -11.25
CA GLU A 119 -32.97 -2.80 -11.23
C GLU A 119 -33.65 -4.18 -11.17
N LYS A 120 -33.19 -5.13 -11.99
CA LYS A 120 -33.66 -6.51 -11.92
C LYS A 120 -33.40 -7.21 -10.59
N GLU A 121 -32.24 -6.97 -9.98
CA GLU A 121 -31.91 -7.52 -8.66
C GLU A 121 -32.81 -6.95 -7.55
N VAL A 122 -33.29 -5.72 -7.69
CA VAL A 122 -34.20 -5.08 -6.72
C VAL A 122 -35.64 -5.57 -6.88
N GLU A 123 -36.06 -5.90 -8.10
CA GLU A 123 -37.40 -6.41 -8.39
C GLU A 123 -37.61 -7.90 -8.04
N ALA A 124 -36.51 -8.67 -7.94
CA ALA A 124 -36.52 -10.11 -7.65
C ALA A 124 -36.73 -10.41 -6.16
#